data_AF-A0A4R5PK95-F1
#
_entry.id   AF-A0A4R5PK95-F1
#
_cell.length_a   1.000
_cell.length_b   1.000
_cell.length_c   1.000
_cell.angle_alpha   90.00
_cell.angle_beta   90.00
_cell.angle_gamma   90.00
#
_symmetry.space_group_name_H-M   'P 1'
#
loop_
_entity.id
_entity.type
_entity.pdbx_description
1 polymer ?
#
loop_
_entity_poly.entity_id
_entity_poly.type
_entity_poly.pdbx_seq_one_letter_code
_entity_poly.pdbx_strand_id
1 'polypeptide(L)'
;MKHPSAEWKHLYDTAKWKRLRKAQLSLFPLCEWCLEREEVTEATEVHHKVPHKGDLDLFWGGPFVSTCKPCHSSRGKLEDHGKTVVRFDVDGWPI
;
A
#
# COMPACT_ATOMS: atom_id res chain seq x y z
N MET A 1 10.98 -5.36 -21.76
CA MET A 1 9.69 -4.98 -21.13
C MET A 1 9.98 -3.81 -20.20
N LYS A 2 9.37 -2.64 -20.41
CA LYS A 2 9.63 -1.45 -19.59
C LYS A 2 9.09 -1.71 -18.18
N HIS A 3 9.89 -1.46 -17.15
CA HIS A 3 9.38 -1.47 -15.77
C HIS A 3 8.27 -0.41 -15.68
N PRO A 4 7.04 -0.78 -15.27
CA PRO A 4 5.89 0.11 -15.27
C PRO A 4 6.09 1.35 -14.38
N SER A 5 6.99 1.28 -13.40
CA SER A 5 7.23 2.37 -12.44
C SER A 5 7.75 3.67 -13.06
N ALA A 6 8.41 3.63 -14.22
CA ALA A 6 9.11 4.82 -14.74
C ALA A 6 8.17 5.92 -15.22
N GLU A 7 7.00 5.57 -15.78
CA GLU A 7 6.10 6.53 -16.44
C GLU A 7 5.43 7.48 -15.44
N TRP A 8 5.08 7.00 -14.26
CA TRP A 8 4.38 7.76 -13.21
C TRP A 8 5.22 7.99 -11.95
N LYS A 9 6.50 7.63 -11.95
CA LYS A 9 7.41 7.84 -10.81
C LYS A 9 7.39 9.28 -10.32
N HIS A 10 7.34 10.23 -11.25
CA HIS A 10 7.36 11.66 -10.97
C HIS A 10 6.19 12.13 -10.07
N LEU A 11 5.05 11.41 -10.08
CA LEU A 11 3.90 11.74 -9.24
C LEU A 11 4.20 11.57 -7.74
N TYR A 12 5.04 10.59 -7.38
CA TYR A 12 5.46 10.33 -6.00
C TYR A 12 6.39 11.41 -5.44
N ASP A 13 7.08 12.18 -6.28
CA ASP A 13 7.98 13.25 -5.82
C ASP A 13 7.26 14.58 -5.54
N THR A 14 6.01 14.70 -5.96
CA THR A 14 5.22 15.93 -5.85
C THR A 14 4.91 16.31 -4.39
N ALA A 15 4.72 17.61 -4.16
CA ALA A 15 4.26 18.10 -2.86
C ALA A 15 2.85 17.58 -2.49
N LYS A 16 2.00 17.33 -3.50
CA LYS A 16 0.66 16.76 -3.30
C LYS A 16 0.76 15.35 -2.70
N TRP A 17 1.60 14.49 -3.27
CA TRP A 17 1.83 13.15 -2.72
C TRP A 17 2.42 13.20 -1.31
N LYS A 18 3.44 14.03 -1.08
CA LYS A 18 4.07 14.18 0.25
C LYS A 18 3.05 14.59 1.33
N ARG A 19 2.12 15.50 1.01
CA ARG A 19 1.03 15.89 1.93
C ARG A 19 0.03 14.77 2.16
N LEU A 20 -0.40 14.09 1.09
CA LEU A 20 -1.32 12.95 1.18
C LEU A 20 -0.72 11.83 2.04
N ARG A 21 0.52 11.43 1.75
CA ARG A 21 1.26 10.43 2.52
C ARG A 21 1.33 10.81 4.01
N LYS A 22 1.65 12.06 4.32
CA LYS A 22 1.69 12.53 5.72
C LYS A 22 0.31 12.44 6.38
N ALA A 23 -0.75 12.86 5.70
CA ALA A 23 -2.11 12.80 6.23
C ALA A 23 -2.55 11.35 6.49
N GLN A 24 -2.33 10.45 5.53
CA GLN A 24 -2.62 9.02 5.65
C GLN A 24 -1.92 8.40 6.86
N LEU A 25 -0.60 8.61 7.00
CA LEU A 25 0.17 8.08 8.14
C LEU A 25 -0.21 8.73 9.48
N SER A 26 -0.76 9.95 9.48
CA SER A 26 -1.24 10.58 10.71
C SER A 26 -2.60 10.02 11.15
N LEU A 27 -3.48 9.71 10.19
CA LEU A 27 -4.79 9.12 10.46
C LEU A 27 -4.69 7.63 10.80
N PHE A 28 -3.79 6.91 10.13
CA PHE A 28 -3.58 5.48 10.27
C PHE A 28 -2.09 5.22 10.57
N PRO A 29 -1.66 5.40 11.84
CA PRO A 29 -0.25 5.35 12.23
C PRO A 29 0.32 3.94 12.37
N LEU A 30 -0.52 2.90 12.29
CA LEU A 30 -0.12 1.50 12.44
C LEU A 30 -0.21 0.76 11.11
N CYS A 31 0.66 -0.23 10.95
CA CYS A 31 0.66 -1.11 9.79
C CYS A 31 -0.59 -1.98 9.79
N GLU A 32 -1.49 -1.77 8.82
CA GLU A 32 -2.75 -2.52 8.67
C GLU A 32 -2.48 -4.03 8.63
N TRP A 33 -1.48 -4.48 7.87
CA TRP A 33 -1.18 -5.90 7.71
C TRP A 33 -0.52 -6.56 8.92
N CYS A 34 0.13 -5.77 9.79
CA CYS A 34 0.59 -6.27 11.09
C CYS A 34 -0.59 -6.37 12.05
N LEU A 35 -1.50 -5.39 12.07
CA LEU A 35 -2.69 -5.43 12.91
C LEU A 35 -3.59 -6.63 12.61
N GLU A 36 -3.71 -7.01 11.34
CA GLU A 36 -4.42 -8.23 10.94
C GLU A 36 -3.80 -9.53 11.49
N ARG A 37 -2.54 -9.48 11.91
CA ARG A 37 -1.81 -10.56 12.58
C ARG A 37 -1.68 -10.33 14.08
N GLU A 38 -2.44 -9.39 14.63
CA GLU A 38 -2.39 -8.96 16.03
C GLU A 38 -1.02 -8.38 16.46
N GLU A 39 -0.22 -7.93 15.50
CA GLU A 39 1.08 -7.29 15.72
C GLU A 39 0.93 -5.76 15.66
N VAL A 40 1.47 -5.05 16.65
CA VAL A 40 1.52 -3.58 16.65
C VAL A 40 2.86 -3.12 16.08
N THR A 41 2.82 -2.50 14.90
CA THR A 41 4.01 -1.93 14.24
C THR A 41 3.66 -0.59 13.62
N GLU A 42 4.54 0.40 13.77
CA GLU A 42 4.40 1.71 13.14
C GLU A 42 4.31 1.58 11.60
N ALA A 43 3.37 2.30 10.99
CA ALA A 43 3.34 2.48 9.55
C ALA A 43 4.32 3.56 9.11
N THR A 44 5.15 3.22 8.13
CA THR A 44 6.17 4.11 7.57
C THR A 44 6.02 4.28 6.07
N GLU A 45 5.13 3.50 5.43
CA GLU A 45 4.88 3.55 3.99
C GLU A 45 3.37 3.57 3.71
N VAL A 46 2.99 4.14 2.57
CA VAL A 46 1.61 4.17 2.08
C VAL A 46 1.55 3.37 0.80
N HIS A 47 0.76 2.30 0.82
CA HIS A 47 0.54 1.38 -0.29
C HIS A 47 -0.78 1.70 -1.00
N HIS A 48 -0.79 1.63 -2.33
CA HIS A 48 -2.03 1.70 -3.12
C HIS A 48 -2.68 0.32 -3.13
N LYS A 49 -3.82 0.15 -2.44
CA LYS A 49 -4.53 -1.14 -2.38
C LYS A 49 -5.02 -1.59 -3.75
N VAL A 50 -5.38 -0.64 -4.62
CA VAL A 50 -5.65 -0.89 -6.03
C VAL A 50 -4.48 -0.32 -6.85
N PRO A 51 -3.74 -1.14 -7.61
CA PRO A 51 -2.66 -0.65 -8.44
C PRO A 51 -3.18 0.36 -9.46
N HIS A 52 -2.70 1.61 -9.37
CA HIS A 52 -3.24 2.70 -10.18
C HIS A 52 -2.87 2.60 -11.66
N LYS A 53 -1.73 1.95 -12.02
CA LYS A 53 -1.32 1.71 -13.43
C LYS A 53 -1.37 2.94 -14.34
N GLY A 54 -1.07 4.13 -13.79
CA GLY A 54 -1.13 5.41 -14.50
C GLY A 54 -2.47 6.16 -14.41
N ASP A 55 -3.53 5.54 -13.88
CA ASP A 55 -4.79 6.19 -13.55
C ASP A 55 -4.57 7.22 -12.42
N LEU A 56 -4.86 8.49 -12.71
CA LEU A 56 -4.65 9.58 -11.77
C LEU A 56 -5.71 9.62 -10.66
N ASP A 57 -6.93 9.18 -10.94
CA ASP A 57 -8.00 9.14 -9.94
C ASP A 57 -7.70 8.07 -8.89
N LEU A 58 -7.22 6.90 -9.32
CA LEU A 58 -6.72 5.88 -8.40
C LEU A 58 -5.44 6.33 -7.68
N PHE A 59 -4.53 7.02 -8.37
CA PHE A 59 -3.29 7.50 -7.75
C PHE A 59 -3.55 8.48 -6.59
N TRP A 60 -4.45 9.44 -6.81
CA TRP A 60 -4.77 10.50 -5.85
C TRP A 60 -5.89 10.14 -4.87
N GLY A 61 -6.82 9.28 -5.28
CA GLY A 61 -8.01 8.91 -4.52
C GLY A 61 -7.85 7.64 -3.68
N GLY A 62 -6.85 6.80 -3.97
CA GLY A 62 -6.68 5.52 -3.30
C GLY A 62 -7.67 4.46 -3.80
N PRO A 63 -8.06 3.47 -2.97
CA PRO A 63 -7.83 3.39 -1.53
C PRO A 63 -6.36 3.17 -1.14
N PHE A 64 -5.97 3.74 0.00
CA PHE A 64 -4.62 3.65 0.55
C PHE A 64 -4.58 2.75 1.78
N VAL A 65 -3.43 2.10 1.99
CA VAL A 65 -3.15 1.28 3.17
C VAL A 65 -1.85 1.75 3.81
N SER A 66 -1.88 1.98 5.12
CA SER A 66 -0.68 2.29 5.90
C SER A 66 0.07 1.00 6.26
N THR A 67 1.36 0.92 5.95
CA THR A 67 2.15 -0.31 6.10
C THR A 67 3.53 -0.03 6.70
N CYS A 68 4.10 -1.02 7.38
CA CYS A 68 5.52 -1.00 7.73
C CYS A 68 6.35 -1.40 6.50
N LYS A 69 7.62 -0.96 6.45
CA LYS A 69 8.53 -1.25 5.34
C LYS A 69 8.69 -2.75 5.01
N PRO A 70 8.81 -3.69 5.98
CA PRO A 70 8.86 -5.12 5.68
C PRO A 70 7.62 -5.65 4.96
N CYS A 71 6.43 -5.27 5.45
CA CYS A 71 5.14 -5.60 4.85
C CYS A 71 5.03 -5.06 3.43
N HIS A 72 5.30 -3.76 3.23
CA HIS A 72 5.30 -3.13 1.92
C HIS A 72 6.25 -3.83 0.93
N SER A 73 7.45 -4.18 1.38
CA SER A 73 8.48 -4.79 0.54
C SER A 73 8.23 -6.27 0.21
N SER A 74 7.32 -6.94 0.93
CA SER A 74 6.96 -8.34 0.75
C SER A 74 5.59 -8.42 0.07
N ARG A 75 4.52 -8.34 0.86
CA ARG A 75 3.14 -8.40 0.39
C ARG A 75 2.81 -7.30 -0.62
N GLY A 76 3.22 -6.06 -0.37
CA GLY A 76 2.93 -4.95 -1.28
C GLY A 76 3.48 -5.20 -2.68
N LYS A 77 4.72 -5.70 -2.78
CA LYS A 77 5.30 -6.11 -4.07
C LYS A 77 4.55 -7.25 -4.76
N LEU A 78 3.93 -8.17 -4.01
CA LEU A 78 3.12 -9.23 -4.60
C LEU A 78 1.85 -8.64 -5.22
N GLU A 79 1.16 -7.77 -4.47
CA GLU A 79 -0.05 -7.06 -4.94
C GLU A 79 0.24 -6.15 -6.14
N ASP A 80 1.36 -5.41 -6.13
CA ASP A 80 1.80 -4.57 -7.25
C ASP A 80 2.04 -5.39 -8.53
N HIS A 81 2.47 -6.64 -8.38
CA HIS A 81 2.64 -7.59 -9.48
C HIS A 81 1.35 -8.32 -9.85
N GLY A 82 0.21 -7.93 -9.27
CA GLY A 82 -1.11 -8.50 -9.54
C GLY A 82 -1.32 -9.90 -8.96
N LYS A 83 -0.53 -10.30 -7.96
CA LYS A 83 -0.71 -11.59 -7.30
C LYS A 83 -1.77 -11.49 -6.22
N THR A 84 -2.70 -12.45 -6.20
CA THR A 84 -3.66 -12.60 -5.11
C THR A 84 -2.93 -13.07 -3.86
N VAL A 85 -3.03 -12.28 -2.79
CA VAL A 85 -2.53 -12.65 -1.46
C VAL A 85 -3.68 -13.31 -0.73
N VAL A 86 -3.60 -14.64 -0.58
CA VAL A 86 -4.60 -15.41 0.17
C VAL A 86 -4.49 -15.04 1.65
N ARG A 87 -5.64 -14.75 2.24
CA ARG A 87 -5.79 -14.50 3.67
C ARG A 87 -6.66 -15.60 4.25
N PHE A 88 -6.58 -15.79 5.55
CA PHE A 88 -7.40 -16.78 6.25
C PHE A 88 -8.17 -16.08 7.36
N ASP A 89 -9.40 -16.52 7.62
CA ASP A 89 -10.17 -16.10 8.79
C ASP A 89 -9.69 -16.80 10.08
N VAL A 90 -10.39 -16.53 11.18
CA VAL A 90 -10.10 -17.13 12.50
C VAL A 90 -10.34 -18.64 12.54
N ASP A 91 -11.13 -19.17 11.60
CA ASP A 91 -11.44 -20.59 11.47
C ASP A 91 -10.47 -21.31 10.50
N GLY A 92 -9.57 -20.56 9.86
CA GLY A 92 -8.56 -21.07 8.94
C GLY A 92 -9.05 -21.24 7.49
N TRP A 93 -10.20 -20.68 7.12
CA TRP A 93 -10.70 -20.69 5.75
C TRP A 93 -10.19 -19.50 4.95
N PRO A 94 -9.88 -19.67 3.65
CA PRO A 94 -9.50 -18.55 2.79
C PRO A 94 -10.60 -17.49 2.69
N ILE A 95 -10.21 -16.21 2.79
CA ILE A 95 -11.06 -15.03 2.53
C ILE A 95 -10.61 -14.24 1.31
#